data_AF-Q5DMX9-F1
#
_entry.id   AF-Q5DMX9-F1
#
_cell.length_a   1.000
_cell.length_b   1.000
_cell.length_c   1.000
_cell.angle_alpha   90.00
_cell.angle_beta   90.00
_cell.angle_gamma   90.00
#
_symmetry.space_group_name_H-M   'P 1'
#
loop_
_entity.id
_entity.type
_entity.pdbx_description
1 polymer ?
#
loop_
_entity_poly.entity_id
_entity_poly.type
_entity_poly.pdbx_seq_one_letter_code
_entity_poly.pdbx_strand_id
1 'polypeptide(L)'
;VRFLFMKNKARMICDCLATPVEVIQDKRLAQPLSLGGSTLRSPHGCHAQYMANMGSIGSLVMAVTINEDDDEIDNDQLRGRKLWGLVVCHHTSARFVPFLLRYACEFLIQVFGVQINKEVELAAQMKEKHILQTQTVLCDMLLRDAPVGIITQSPNVMDLVKSDGAALYYRKKFWLIGVTPTEAQIRDVADWLLQYHS
;
A
#
# COMPACT_ATOMS: atom_id res chain seq x y z
N VAL A 1 0.31 -14.85 4.80
CA VAL A 1 1.67 -14.97 4.16
C VAL A 1 2.45 -13.67 4.16
N ARG A 2 1.82 -12.50 3.87
CA ARG A 2 2.50 -11.19 3.77
C ARG A 2 3.40 -10.84 4.97
N PHE A 3 2.91 -10.99 6.20
CA PHE A 3 3.71 -10.74 7.41
C PHE A 3 4.98 -11.62 7.52
N LEU A 4 4.98 -12.82 6.94
CA LEU A 4 6.16 -13.68 6.97
C LEU A 4 7.32 -13.08 6.16
N PHE A 5 7.03 -12.27 5.13
CA PHE A 5 8.04 -11.56 4.36
C PHE A 5 8.72 -10.43 5.15
N MET A 6 8.12 -9.98 6.25
CA MET A 6 8.78 -9.06 7.18
C MET A 6 9.85 -9.78 8.02
N LYS A 7 9.64 -11.08 8.32
CA LYS A 7 10.59 -11.92 9.06
C LYS A 7 11.63 -12.59 8.16
N ASN A 8 11.22 -12.99 6.95
CA ASN A 8 12.07 -13.64 5.96
C ASN A 8 11.95 -12.91 4.63
N LYS A 9 12.90 -12.00 4.39
CA LYS A 9 12.88 -11.05 3.27
C LYS A 9 13.18 -11.68 1.92
N ALA A 10 13.75 -12.90 1.87
CA ALA A 10 14.07 -13.58 0.64
C ALA A 10 13.63 -15.06 0.69
N ARG A 11 12.69 -15.43 -0.17
CA ARG A 11 12.15 -16.78 -0.26
C ARG A 11 12.41 -17.38 -1.64
N MET A 12 13.04 -18.55 -1.65
CA MET A 12 13.26 -19.33 -2.86
C MET A 12 12.40 -20.59 -2.85
N ILE A 13 11.83 -20.92 -4.01
CA ILE A 13 11.25 -22.22 -4.33
C ILE A 13 12.03 -22.71 -5.54
N CYS A 14 12.87 -23.73 -5.36
CA CYS A 14 13.71 -24.25 -6.46
C CYS A 14 12.84 -24.90 -7.53
N ASP A 15 11.87 -25.71 -7.09
CA ASP A 15 10.95 -26.48 -7.91
C ASP A 15 9.61 -26.60 -7.17
N CYS A 16 8.52 -26.13 -7.78
CA CYS A 16 7.18 -26.23 -7.21
C CYS A 16 6.54 -27.61 -7.37
N LEU A 17 7.08 -28.48 -8.22
CA LEU A 17 6.59 -29.84 -8.46
C LEU A 17 7.30 -30.88 -7.58
N ALA A 18 8.39 -30.49 -6.90
CA ALA A 18 9.12 -31.37 -6.00
C ALA A 18 8.26 -31.85 -4.83
N THR A 19 8.34 -33.14 -4.52
CA THR A 19 7.63 -33.75 -3.39
C THR A 19 8.17 -33.21 -2.06
N PRO A 20 7.33 -32.65 -1.18
CA PRO A 20 7.77 -32.17 0.13
C PRO A 20 8.36 -33.30 0.99
N VAL A 21 9.40 -32.98 1.76
CA VAL A 21 10.01 -33.91 2.71
C VAL A 21 9.49 -33.59 4.12
N GLU A 22 9.03 -34.61 4.84
CA GLU A 22 8.52 -34.45 6.20
C GLU A 22 9.64 -34.19 7.20
N VAL A 23 9.36 -33.31 8.17
CA VAL A 23 10.26 -33.04 9.29
C VAL A 23 9.97 -34.01 10.42
N ILE A 24 10.96 -34.81 10.81
CA ILE A 24 10.85 -35.71 11.96
C ILE A 24 11.05 -34.91 13.24
N GLN A 25 10.05 -34.90 14.12
CA GLN A 25 10.09 -34.22 15.41
C GLN A 25 9.95 -35.22 16.57
N ASP A 26 10.61 -34.90 17.69
CA ASP A 26 10.50 -35.69 18.92
C ASP A 26 9.09 -35.54 19.52
N LYS A 27 8.50 -36.66 19.96
CA LYS A 27 7.14 -36.71 20.53
C LYS A 27 6.99 -35.88 21.80
N ARG A 28 8.10 -35.48 22.43
CA ARG A 28 8.10 -34.61 23.62
C ARG A 28 7.77 -33.15 23.30
N LEU A 29 7.85 -32.72 22.04
CA LEU A 29 7.40 -31.38 21.67
C LEU A 29 5.87 -31.32 21.68
N ALA A 30 5.33 -30.41 22.49
CA ALA A 30 3.88 -30.21 22.61
C ALA A 30 3.24 -29.62 21.33
N GLN A 31 4.02 -28.99 20.46
CA GLN A 31 3.56 -28.35 19.25
C GLN A 31 4.54 -28.54 18.08
N PRO A 32 4.06 -28.50 16.82
CA PRO A 32 4.93 -28.57 15.66
C PRO A 32 5.98 -27.46 15.61
N LEU A 33 7.17 -27.78 15.08
CA LEU A 33 8.23 -26.80 14.85
C LEU A 33 7.76 -25.67 13.92
N SER A 34 8.01 -24.42 14.32
CA SER A 34 7.73 -23.26 13.48
C SER A 34 8.84 -23.06 12.45
N LEU A 35 8.55 -23.33 11.18
CA LEU A 35 9.48 -23.13 10.07
C LEU A 35 9.39 -21.74 9.44
N GLY A 36 8.77 -20.77 10.13
CA GLY A 36 8.56 -19.43 9.58
C GLY A 36 9.85 -18.73 9.10
N GLY A 37 10.95 -18.94 9.82
CA GLY A 37 12.28 -18.42 9.46
C GLY A 37 13.12 -19.33 8.56
N SER A 38 12.64 -20.54 8.23
CA SER A 38 13.41 -21.48 7.41
C SER A 38 13.42 -21.07 5.94
N THR A 39 14.61 -21.06 5.34
CA THR A 39 14.78 -20.78 3.90
C THR A 39 14.36 -21.94 3.00
N LEU A 40 14.25 -23.14 3.56
CA LEU A 40 13.84 -24.37 2.85
C LEU A 40 12.38 -24.75 3.10
N ARG A 41 11.60 -23.86 3.73
CA ARG A 41 10.19 -24.12 4.03
C ARG A 41 9.40 -24.37 2.75
N SER A 42 8.82 -25.57 2.66
CA SER A 42 7.97 -25.99 1.54
C SER A 42 6.83 -24.99 1.27
N PRO A 43 6.47 -24.73 -0.01
CA PRO A 43 5.27 -23.99 -0.33
C PRO A 43 4.01 -24.73 0.08
N HIS A 44 2.98 -23.96 0.43
CA HIS A 44 1.64 -24.51 0.59
C HIS A 44 1.14 -25.03 -0.76
N GLY A 45 0.43 -26.16 -0.79
CA GLY A 45 0.01 -26.83 -2.03
C GLY A 45 -0.74 -25.92 -3.00
N CYS A 46 -1.63 -25.05 -2.51
CA CYS A 46 -2.31 -24.05 -3.34
C CYS A 46 -1.32 -23.13 -4.09
N HIS A 47 -0.22 -22.70 -3.45
CA HIS A 47 0.78 -21.85 -4.12
C HIS A 47 1.64 -22.63 -5.12
N ALA A 48 1.96 -23.90 -4.82
CA ALA A 48 2.65 -24.78 -5.76
C ALA A 48 1.81 -25.01 -7.03
N GLN A 49 0.51 -25.27 -6.88
CA GLN A 49 -0.40 -25.41 -8.02
C GLN A 49 -0.54 -24.10 -8.81
N TYR A 50 -0.62 -22.95 -8.12
CA TYR A 50 -0.63 -21.64 -8.77
C TYR A 50 0.62 -21.42 -9.63
N MET A 51 1.81 -21.73 -9.10
CA MET A 51 3.08 -21.66 -9.81
C MET A 51 3.09 -22.55 -11.05
N ALA A 52 2.62 -23.79 -10.92
CA ALA A 52 2.49 -24.73 -12.03
C ALA A 52 1.54 -24.21 -13.12
N ASN A 53 0.38 -23.67 -12.75
CA ASN A 53 -0.60 -23.10 -13.68
C ASN A 53 -0.04 -21.87 -14.43
N MET A 54 0.86 -21.11 -13.79
CA MET A 54 1.54 -19.96 -14.39
C MET A 54 2.73 -20.36 -15.28
N GLY A 55 3.16 -21.64 -15.28
CA GLY A 55 4.37 -22.08 -15.97
C GLY A 55 5.67 -21.66 -15.27
N SER A 56 5.62 -21.31 -13.98
CA SER A 56 6.78 -20.92 -13.18
C SER A 56 7.22 -22.07 -12.27
N ILE A 57 8.21 -22.86 -12.68
CA ILE A 57 8.72 -23.99 -11.91
C ILE A 57 9.59 -23.53 -10.73
N GLY A 58 10.52 -22.61 -10.98
CA GLY A 58 11.36 -21.99 -9.96
C GLY A 58 10.92 -20.57 -9.65
N SER A 59 11.10 -20.12 -8.41
CA SER A 59 10.84 -18.73 -8.02
C SER A 59 11.79 -18.22 -6.93
N LEU A 60 12.15 -16.94 -7.02
CA LEU A 60 12.79 -16.19 -5.95
C LEU A 60 11.97 -14.92 -5.70
N VAL A 61 11.48 -14.77 -4.47
CA VAL A 61 10.68 -13.61 -4.04
C VAL A 61 11.44 -12.85 -2.98
N MET A 62 11.54 -11.54 -3.16
CA MET A 62 12.20 -10.64 -2.21
C MET A 62 11.26 -9.51 -1.78
N ALA A 63 11.27 -9.21 -0.49
CA ALA A 63 10.40 -8.22 0.13
C ALA A 63 10.95 -6.81 -0.05
N VAL A 64 10.13 -5.92 -0.61
CA VAL A 64 10.42 -4.47 -0.65
C VAL A 64 9.76 -3.85 0.56
N THR A 65 10.58 -3.34 1.49
CA THR A 65 10.10 -2.66 2.69
C THR A 65 10.46 -1.18 2.63
N ILE A 66 9.51 -0.31 2.96
CA ILE A 66 9.74 1.12 3.15
C ILE A 66 9.42 1.51 4.59
N ASN A 67 9.81 2.70 5.00
CA ASN A 67 9.47 3.19 6.33
C ASN A 67 7.96 3.48 6.42
N GLU A 68 7.39 3.29 7.60
CA GLU A 68 6.07 3.81 7.94
C GLU A 68 6.25 5.13 8.68
N ASP A 69 5.59 6.17 8.17
CA ASP A 69 5.40 7.45 8.85
C ASP A 69 4.22 7.30 9.83
N ASP A 70 4.37 6.48 10.87
CA ASP A 70 3.37 6.45 11.94
C ASP A 70 3.80 7.43 13.04
N ASP A 71 3.02 8.51 13.16
CA ASP A 71 2.91 9.41 14.33
C ASP A 71 2.35 8.68 15.57
N GLU A 72 2.28 7.34 15.57
CA GLU A 72 1.88 6.55 16.74
C GLU A 72 3.10 6.09 17.52
N ILE A 73 3.28 6.76 18.67
CA ILE A 73 4.16 6.40 19.77
C ILE A 73 3.78 5.00 20.25
N ASP A 74 4.35 3.96 19.66
CA ASP A 74 4.35 2.63 20.26
C ASP A 74 5.74 2.00 20.13
N ASN A 75 6.28 1.62 21.28
CA ASN A 75 7.71 1.55 21.61
C ASN A 75 8.39 0.26 21.09
N ASP A 76 8.01 -0.22 19.90
CA ASP A 76 8.49 -1.49 19.34
C ASP A 76 9.15 -1.26 17.97
N GLN A 77 10.48 -1.42 17.91
CA GLN A 77 11.36 -1.09 16.76
C GLN A 77 11.01 -1.84 15.44
N LEU A 78 10.06 -2.77 15.48
CA LEU A 78 9.54 -3.50 14.32
C LEU A 78 8.36 -2.79 13.62
N ARG A 79 7.76 -1.73 14.20
CA ARG A 79 6.63 -0.99 13.60
C ARG A 79 7.03 0.08 12.58
N GLY A 80 8.30 0.44 12.46
CA GLY A 80 8.72 1.52 11.54
C GLY A 80 8.87 1.11 10.07
N ARG A 81 8.55 -0.14 9.67
CA ARG A 81 8.69 -0.59 8.28
C ARG A 81 7.49 -1.41 7.84
N LYS A 82 6.91 -1.05 6.70
CA LYS A 82 5.89 -1.85 6.01
C LYS A 82 6.41 -2.60 4.81
N LEU A 83 5.72 -3.70 4.51
CA LEU A 83 5.83 -4.37 3.22
C LEU A 83 5.14 -3.51 2.15
N TRP A 84 5.92 -2.76 1.38
CA TRP A 84 5.44 -1.98 0.25
C TRP A 84 5.05 -2.87 -0.94
N GLY A 85 5.89 -3.86 -1.23
CA GLY A 85 5.71 -4.73 -2.38
C GLY A 85 6.69 -5.90 -2.40
N LEU A 86 6.73 -6.60 -3.52
CA LEU A 86 7.61 -7.75 -3.74
C LEU A 86 8.33 -7.60 -5.09
N VAL A 87 9.60 -7.99 -5.13
CA VAL A 87 10.28 -8.33 -6.38
C VAL A 87 10.19 -9.84 -6.55
N VAL A 88 9.56 -10.27 -7.65
CA VAL A 88 9.29 -11.68 -7.92
C VAL A 88 10.02 -12.10 -9.19
N CYS A 89 10.92 -13.06 -9.06
CA CYS A 89 11.59 -13.72 -10.17
C CYS A 89 10.95 -15.08 -10.41
N HIS A 90 10.69 -15.40 -11.69
CA HIS A 90 10.18 -16.69 -12.14
C HIS A 90 11.20 -17.38 -13.04
N HIS A 91 11.19 -18.71 -13.04
CA HIS A 91 11.96 -19.52 -13.95
C HIS A 91 11.11 -20.68 -14.46
N THR A 92 11.17 -20.94 -15.76
CA THR A 92 10.37 -22.01 -16.42
C THR A 92 10.88 -23.41 -16.13
N SER A 93 12.05 -23.54 -15.50
CA SER A 93 12.62 -24.80 -15.01
C SER A 93 13.11 -24.65 -13.57
N ALA A 94 13.37 -25.79 -12.91
CA ALA A 94 13.92 -25.81 -11.57
C ALA A 94 15.23 -25.02 -11.50
N ARG A 95 15.33 -24.08 -10.56
CA ARG A 95 16.50 -23.20 -10.45
C ARG A 95 16.89 -22.94 -9.01
N PHE A 96 18.07 -23.43 -8.66
CA PHE A 96 18.70 -23.13 -7.38
C PHE A 96 19.48 -21.83 -7.44
N VAL A 97 19.30 -20.96 -6.45
CA VAL A 97 20.04 -19.72 -6.27
C VAL A 97 20.87 -19.81 -4.98
N PRO A 98 22.21 -19.80 -5.08
CA PRO A 98 23.09 -19.87 -3.91
C PRO A 98 22.77 -18.79 -2.86
N PHE A 99 22.98 -19.13 -1.59
CA PHE A 99 22.66 -18.22 -0.48
C PHE A 99 23.34 -16.85 -0.61
N LEU A 100 24.63 -16.82 -0.96
CA LEU A 100 25.37 -15.55 -1.12
C LEU A 100 24.75 -14.64 -2.19
N LEU A 101 24.28 -15.23 -3.30
CA LEU A 101 23.62 -14.47 -4.35
C LEU A 101 22.25 -13.95 -3.88
N ARG A 102 21.47 -14.78 -3.16
CA ARG A 102 20.20 -14.33 -2.56
C ARG A 102 20.41 -13.19 -1.57
N TYR A 103 21.47 -13.27 -0.76
CA TYR A 103 21.83 -12.22 0.20
C TYR A 103 22.23 -10.92 -0.49
N ALA A 104 23.04 -10.99 -1.56
CA ALA A 104 23.39 -9.83 -2.36
C ALA A 104 22.15 -9.19 -3.02
N CYS A 105 21.24 -10.00 -3.56
CA CYS A 105 19.98 -9.50 -4.11
C CYS A 105 19.10 -8.87 -3.01
N GLU A 106 19.01 -9.48 -1.83
CA GLU A 106 18.27 -8.89 -0.70
C GLU A 106 18.82 -7.52 -0.33
N PHE A 107 20.15 -7.37 -0.27
CA PHE A 107 20.78 -6.06 -0.03
C PHE A 107 20.42 -5.03 -1.11
N LEU A 108 20.44 -5.42 -2.39
CA LEU A 108 20.02 -4.55 -3.48
C LEU A 108 18.55 -4.11 -3.32
N ILE A 109 17.67 -5.01 -2.90
CA ILE A 109 16.26 -4.69 -2.63
C ILE A 109 16.11 -3.73 -1.44
N GLN A 110 16.98 -3.80 -0.43
CA GLN A 110 16.99 -2.82 0.66
C GLN A 110 17.36 -1.42 0.16
N VAL A 111 18.39 -1.30 -0.70
CA VAL A 111 18.75 -0.03 -1.33
C VAL A 111 17.61 0.51 -2.20
N PHE A 112 16.95 -0.38 -2.96
CA PHE A 112 15.77 -0.04 -3.74
C PHE A 112 14.63 0.49 -2.87
N GLY A 113 14.37 -0.13 -1.71
CA GLY A 113 13.38 0.33 -0.75
C GLY A 113 13.67 1.74 -0.21
N VAL A 114 14.94 2.08 0.05
CA VAL A 114 15.34 3.44 0.46
C VAL A 114 15.04 4.46 -0.63
N GLN A 115 15.32 4.13 -1.89
CA GLN A 115 15.01 5.04 -3.01
C GLN A 115 13.50 5.24 -3.17
N ILE A 116 12.70 4.18 -3.07
CA ILE A 116 11.23 4.30 -3.09
C ILE A 116 10.76 5.21 -1.98
N ASN A 117 11.28 5.03 -0.75
CA ASN A 117 10.86 5.84 0.38
C ASN A 117 11.09 7.34 0.11
N LYS A 118 12.27 7.69 -0.43
CA LYS A 118 12.59 9.07 -0.81
C LYS A 118 11.64 9.63 -1.87
N GLU A 119 11.31 8.86 -2.91
CA GLU A 119 10.36 9.31 -3.95
C GLU A 119 8.95 9.52 -3.39
N VAL A 120 8.51 8.64 -2.49
CA VAL A 120 7.21 8.74 -1.82
C VAL A 120 7.16 9.98 -0.92
N GLU A 121 8.18 10.19 -0.09
CA GLU A 121 8.30 11.37 0.77
C GLU A 121 8.32 12.68 -0.04
N LEU A 122 9.09 12.74 -1.13
CA LEU A 122 9.14 13.91 -2.01
C LEU A 122 7.78 14.19 -2.65
N ALA A 123 7.07 13.16 -3.12
CA ALA A 123 5.73 13.32 -3.69
C ALA A 123 4.72 13.81 -2.63
N ALA A 124 4.82 13.31 -1.40
CA ALA A 124 3.99 13.76 -0.28
C ALA A 124 4.27 15.24 0.07
N GLN A 125 5.54 15.63 0.18
CA GLN A 125 5.95 17.02 0.45
C GLN A 125 5.46 17.99 -0.65
N MET A 126 5.58 17.62 -1.93
CA MET A 126 5.06 18.45 -3.03
C MET A 126 3.55 18.62 -2.94
N LYS A 127 2.82 17.54 -2.61
CA LYS A 127 1.36 17.58 -2.43
C LYS A 127 0.98 18.45 -1.24
N GLU A 128 1.65 18.31 -0.10
CA GLU A 128 1.39 19.11 1.10
C GLU A 128 1.63 20.60 0.84
N LYS A 129 2.75 20.93 0.18
CA LYS A 129 3.04 22.32 -0.22
C LYS A 129 1.94 22.91 -1.11
N HIS A 130 1.46 22.15 -2.09
CA HIS A 130 0.35 22.57 -2.96
C HIS A 130 -0.95 22.79 -2.19
N ILE A 131 -1.27 21.88 -1.25
CA ILE A 131 -2.43 22.00 -0.37
C ILE A 131 -2.33 23.25 0.51
N LEU A 132 -1.20 23.49 1.19
CA LEU A 132 -1.01 24.65 2.06
C LEU A 132 -1.14 25.98 1.30
N GLN A 133 -0.55 26.06 0.10
CA GLN A 133 -0.69 27.23 -0.77
C GLN A 133 -2.15 27.47 -1.16
N THR A 134 -2.86 26.43 -1.58
CA THR A 134 -4.27 26.52 -1.98
C THR A 134 -5.18 26.87 -0.81
N GLN A 135 -5.00 26.23 0.34
CA GLN A 135 -5.76 26.53 1.58
C GLN A 135 -5.58 27.97 2.02
N THR A 136 -4.36 28.50 1.96
CA THR A 136 -4.09 29.91 2.33
C THR A 136 -4.92 30.87 1.47
N VAL A 137 -4.99 30.62 0.16
CA VAL A 137 -5.80 31.44 -0.77
C VAL A 137 -7.30 31.26 -0.51
N LEU A 138 -7.78 30.03 -0.33
CA LEU A 138 -9.19 29.77 -0.07
C LEU A 138 -9.66 30.36 1.27
N CYS A 139 -8.82 30.31 2.31
CA CYS A 139 -9.12 30.96 3.60
C CYS A 139 -9.21 32.48 3.47
N ASP A 140 -8.30 33.12 2.72
CA ASP A 140 -8.37 34.56 2.43
C ASP A 140 -9.65 34.92 1.65
N MET A 141 -10.05 34.09 0.67
CA MET A 141 -11.32 34.26 -0.06
C MET A 141 -12.54 34.15 0.86
N LEU A 142 -12.58 33.17 1.77
CA LEU A 142 -13.68 33.01 2.73
C LEU A 142 -13.80 34.18 3.71
N LEU A 143 -12.69 34.84 4.04
CA LEU A 143 -12.67 35.99 4.94
C LEU A 143 -13.13 37.28 4.25
N ARG A 144 -12.93 37.39 2.92
CA ARG A 144 -13.25 38.59 2.13
C ARG A 144 -14.62 38.52 1.46
N ASP A 145 -14.99 37.35 0.93
CA ASP A 145 -16.23 37.09 0.22
C ASP A 145 -17.04 36.00 0.93
N ALA A 146 -18.38 36.08 0.84
CA ALA A 146 -19.29 35.01 1.24
C ALA A 146 -18.83 33.65 0.66
N PRO A 147 -19.20 32.49 1.25
CA PRO A 147 -18.69 31.14 0.93
C PRO A 147 -18.85 30.67 -0.52
N VAL A 148 -19.38 31.51 -1.41
CA VAL A 148 -19.45 31.30 -2.85
C VAL A 148 -18.06 31.41 -3.51
N GLY A 149 -17.16 32.25 -2.98
CA GLY A 149 -15.84 32.51 -3.56
C GLY A 149 -15.01 31.25 -3.80
N ILE A 150 -15.06 30.28 -2.88
CA ILE A 150 -14.33 29.00 -2.96
C ILE A 150 -14.81 28.07 -4.09
N ILE A 151 -15.97 28.34 -4.68
CA ILE A 151 -16.48 27.62 -5.86
C ILE A 151 -16.32 28.45 -7.12
N THR A 152 -16.59 29.75 -7.06
CA THR A 152 -16.70 30.57 -8.27
C THR A 152 -15.40 31.23 -8.73
N GLN A 153 -14.39 31.34 -7.85
CA GLN A 153 -13.11 31.99 -8.16
C GLN A 153 -12.00 30.96 -8.39
N SER A 154 -10.87 31.37 -8.95
CA SER A 154 -9.69 30.52 -9.16
C SER A 154 -8.54 31.00 -8.27
N PRO A 155 -7.86 30.13 -7.51
CA PRO A 155 -8.12 28.70 -7.33
C PRO A 155 -9.43 28.41 -6.56
N ASN A 156 -10.05 27.25 -6.82
CA ASN A 156 -11.27 26.78 -6.16
C ASN A 156 -11.04 25.46 -5.38
N VAL A 157 -12.11 24.94 -4.78
CA VAL A 157 -12.09 23.68 -4.01
C VAL A 157 -11.60 22.46 -4.80
N MET A 158 -11.76 22.42 -6.13
CA MET A 158 -11.25 21.32 -6.96
C MET A 158 -9.72 21.38 -7.14
N ASP A 159 -9.09 22.53 -6.89
CA ASP A 159 -7.61 22.65 -6.87
C ASP A 159 -7.01 22.10 -5.58
N LEU A 160 -7.82 22.05 -4.51
CA LEU A 160 -7.45 21.47 -3.21
C LEU A 160 -7.57 19.94 -3.23
N VAL A 161 -8.66 19.44 -3.83
CA VAL A 161 -8.95 18.00 -3.94
C VAL A 161 -9.15 17.65 -5.40
N LYS A 162 -8.29 16.79 -5.95
CA LYS A 162 -8.45 16.24 -7.31
C LYS A 162 -9.82 15.60 -7.45
N SER A 163 -10.70 16.29 -8.16
CA SER A 163 -12.10 15.93 -8.37
C SER A 163 -12.55 16.44 -9.73
N ASP A 164 -13.51 15.73 -10.33
CA ASP A 164 -14.09 16.12 -11.62
C ASP A 164 -15.19 17.18 -11.49
N GLY A 165 -15.69 17.39 -10.26
CA GLY A 165 -16.69 18.40 -9.93
C GLY A 165 -16.86 18.58 -8.43
N ALA A 166 -17.42 19.73 -8.04
CA ALA A 166 -17.74 20.06 -6.66
C ALA A 166 -19.08 20.78 -6.55
N ALA A 167 -19.77 20.56 -5.43
CA ALA A 167 -21.05 21.19 -5.11
C ALA A 167 -21.03 21.79 -3.70
N LEU A 168 -21.41 23.06 -3.57
CA LEU A 168 -21.70 23.70 -2.29
C LEU A 168 -23.21 23.78 -2.14
N TYR A 169 -23.74 23.14 -1.09
CA TYR A 169 -25.12 23.32 -0.66
C TYR A 169 -25.14 24.16 0.63
N TYR A 170 -25.56 25.42 0.52
CA TYR A 170 -25.59 26.34 1.66
C TYR A 170 -26.84 27.23 1.61
N ARG A 171 -27.54 27.36 2.75
CA ARG A 171 -28.79 28.14 2.87
C ARG A 171 -29.82 27.84 1.76
N LYS A 172 -30.04 26.55 1.47
CA LYS A 172 -30.96 26.04 0.44
C LYS A 172 -30.60 26.42 -1.01
N LYS A 173 -29.39 26.94 -1.25
CA LYS A 173 -28.86 27.25 -2.59
C LYS A 173 -27.74 26.30 -2.97
N PHE A 174 -27.62 26.04 -4.27
CA PHE A 174 -26.59 25.20 -4.86
C PHE A 174 -25.63 26.05 -5.67
N TRP A 175 -24.34 25.77 -5.52
CA TRP A 175 -23.30 26.23 -6.43
C TRP A 175 -22.55 25.00 -6.92
N LEU A 176 -22.52 24.82 -8.23
CA LEU A 176 -22.01 23.61 -8.89
C LEU A 176 -20.87 24.03 -9.83
N ILE A 177 -19.78 23.26 -9.81
CA ILE A 177 -18.65 23.45 -10.71
C ILE A 177 -18.16 22.08 -11.21
N GLY A 178 -17.79 21.99 -12.48
CA GLY A 178 -17.37 20.73 -13.10
C GLY A 178 -18.52 19.75 -13.32
N VAL A 179 -18.23 18.46 -13.22
CA VAL A 179 -19.19 17.36 -13.39
C VAL A 179 -19.83 17.04 -12.05
N THR A 180 -21.08 17.45 -11.85
CA THR A 180 -21.82 17.23 -10.61
C THR A 180 -23.14 16.49 -10.85
N PRO A 181 -23.67 15.78 -9.84
CA PRO A 181 -25.07 15.34 -9.86
C PRO A 181 -26.04 16.52 -9.96
N THR A 182 -27.29 16.25 -10.33
CA THR A 182 -28.37 17.26 -10.33
C THR A 182 -28.69 17.72 -8.91
N GLU A 183 -29.29 18.92 -8.75
CA GLU A 183 -29.68 19.41 -7.42
C GLU A 183 -30.58 18.45 -6.65
N ALA A 184 -31.48 17.73 -7.33
CA ALA A 184 -32.34 16.73 -6.70
C ALA A 184 -31.52 15.57 -6.13
N GLN A 185 -30.54 15.08 -6.89
CA GLN A 185 -29.62 14.02 -6.44
C GLN A 185 -28.71 14.50 -5.30
N ILE A 186 -28.25 15.74 -5.33
CA ILE A 186 -27.42 16.30 -4.25
C ILE A 186 -28.22 16.40 -2.95
N ARG A 187 -29.51 16.79 -3.01
CA ARG A 187 -30.39 16.79 -1.83
C ARG A 187 -30.56 15.39 -1.26
N ASP A 188 -30.83 14.41 -2.11
CA ASP A 188 -30.98 13.01 -1.70
C ASP A 188 -29.73 12.48 -0.98
N VAL A 189 -28.53 12.78 -1.51
CA VAL A 189 -27.26 12.44 -0.85
C VAL A 189 -27.08 13.18 0.49
N ALA A 190 -27.45 14.46 0.56
CA ALA A 190 -27.35 15.23 1.80
C ALA A 190 -28.31 14.71 2.88
N ASP A 191 -29.53 14.34 2.50
CA ASP A 191 -30.52 13.75 3.40
C ASP A 191 -30.07 12.37 3.90
N TRP A 192 -29.49 11.54 3.01
CA TRP A 192 -28.89 10.26 3.39
C TRP A 192 -27.73 10.42 4.38
N LEU A 193 -26.83 11.40 4.17
CA LEU A 193 -25.74 11.68 5.11
C LEU A 193 -26.28 12.08 6.49
N LEU A 194 -27.29 12.95 6.53
CA LEU A 194 -27.93 13.37 7.79
C LEU A 194 -28.68 12.23 8.50
N GLN A 195 -29.19 11.26 7.76
CA GLN A 195 -29.94 10.15 8.34
C GLN A 195 -29.05 9.07 8.96
N TYR A 196 -27.85 8.84 8.39
CA TYR A 196 -27.00 7.69 8.73
C TYR A 196 -25.62 8.04 9.31
N HIS A 197 -25.18 9.29 9.20
CA HIS A 197 -23.83 9.72 9.61
C HIS A 197 -23.82 11.01 10.45
N SER A 198 -24.95 11.32 11.11
CA SER A 198 -25.11 12.45 12.04
C SER A 198 -24.63 12.14 13.46
#